data_AF-A0A3P7EKV0-F1
#
_entry.id   AF-A0A3P7EKV0-F1
#
_cell.length_a   1.000
_cell.length_b   1.000
_cell.length_c   1.000
_cell.angle_alpha   90.00
_cell.angle_beta   90.00
_cell.angle_gamma   90.00
#
_symmetry.space_group_name_H-M   'P 1'
#
loop_
_entity.id
_entity.type
_entity.pdbx_description
1 polymer ?
#
loop_
_entity_poly.entity_id
_entity_poly.type
_entity_poly.pdbx_seq_one_letter_code
_entity_poly.pdbx_strand_id
1 'polypeptide(L)'
;MNFSDYPNAVLAVFTQAPPDGALPKPGNQTWALETGEAPFHMPFIPPAIQEHFKIFLTTKADSHVPWINGVFVANEEPEKLIPPEQQRRILNEDNYRWLPKSHAGRRKKAFALISNLHARNDRLQYIEELAKYTDIDVFGRNHIPCPRSGAACLYELALQYKFYLAFENSNCEDYITEKFFENALRQDMVPVVMGAPRESYCAIAPPNSFIHVDDFSSPAELAGYLNWLDRNDTAYASYFAWRAYGNLANTAVLSVV
;
A
#
# COMPACT_ATOMS: atom_id res chain seq x y z
N MET A 1 22.14 19.39 0.75
CA MET A 1 20.98 20.29 0.56
C MET A 1 21.50 21.70 0.68
N ASN A 2 21.22 22.59 -0.27
CA ASN A 2 21.49 24.00 -0.10
C ASN A 2 20.41 24.57 0.84
N PHE A 3 20.82 25.06 2.01
CA PHE A 3 19.92 25.61 3.02
C PHE A 3 19.86 27.15 2.98
N SER A 4 20.43 27.78 1.93
CA SER A 4 20.45 29.24 1.75
C SER A 4 19.06 29.86 1.64
N ASP A 5 18.10 29.09 1.13
CA ASP A 5 16.76 29.60 0.82
C ASP A 5 15.82 29.50 2.03
N TYR A 6 16.22 28.71 3.03
CA TYR A 6 15.44 28.46 4.24
C TYR A 6 15.01 29.74 4.98
N PRO A 7 15.88 30.75 5.21
CA PRO A 7 15.46 31.97 5.92
C PRO A 7 14.37 32.77 5.19
N ASN A 8 14.23 32.58 3.88
CA ASN A 8 13.26 33.29 3.04
C ASN A 8 11.99 32.46 2.79
N ALA A 9 11.98 31.18 3.14
CA ALA A 9 10.85 30.30 2.87
C ALA A 9 9.65 30.64 3.79
N VAL A 10 8.47 30.76 3.19
CA VAL A 10 7.20 30.94 3.93
C VAL A 10 6.70 29.61 4.50
N LEU A 11 6.96 28.50 3.79
CA LEU A 11 6.69 27.13 4.23
C LEU A 11 7.99 26.33 4.16
N ALA A 12 8.39 25.75 5.29
CA ALA A 12 9.50 24.81 5.36
C ALA A 12 8.95 23.42 5.68
N VAL A 13 9.09 22.49 4.73
CA VAL A 13 8.67 21.10 4.89
C VAL A 13 9.89 20.26 5.26
N PHE A 14 9.79 19.52 6.35
CA PHE A 14 10.85 18.65 6.84
C PHE A 14 10.39 17.20 6.78
N THR A 15 11.26 16.33 6.30
CA THR A 15 11.09 14.87 6.32
C THR A 15 11.87 14.18 7.44
N GLN A 16 12.56 14.99 8.24
CA GLN A 16 13.40 14.58 9.37
C GLN A 16 13.56 15.74 10.35
N ALA A 17 14.31 15.54 11.44
CA ALA A 17 14.66 16.64 12.33
C ALA A 17 15.30 17.80 11.55
N PRO A 18 14.80 19.05 11.70
CA PRO A 18 15.45 20.25 11.19
C PRO A 18 16.93 20.30 11.61
N PRO A 19 17.85 20.69 10.71
CA PRO A 19 19.25 20.84 11.06
C PRO A 19 19.45 21.98 12.07
N ASP A 20 20.57 21.99 12.80
CA ASP A 20 20.85 23.03 13.81
C ASP A 20 20.75 24.47 13.27
N GLY A 21 21.13 24.68 12.00
CA GLY A 21 21.04 25.97 11.31
C GLY A 21 19.61 26.42 10.96
N ALA A 22 18.60 25.58 11.21
CA ALA A 22 17.18 25.96 11.08
C ALA A 22 16.69 26.80 12.27
N LEU A 23 17.49 26.89 13.35
CA LEU A 23 17.14 27.70 14.51
C LEU A 23 18.01 28.98 14.56
N PRO A 24 17.44 30.13 14.99
CA PRO A 24 16.05 30.29 15.40
C PRO A 24 15.08 30.28 14.19
N LYS A 25 13.91 29.65 14.38
CA LYS A 25 12.86 29.59 13.36
C LYS A 25 12.38 31.02 13.01
N PRO A 26 12.39 31.43 11.73
CA PRO A 26 11.81 32.70 11.30
C PRO A 26 10.34 32.84 11.71
N GLY A 27 9.96 34.03 12.21
CA GLY A 27 8.62 34.27 12.76
C GLY A 27 7.49 34.18 11.73
N ASN A 28 7.77 34.51 10.46
CA ASN A 28 6.81 34.45 9.35
C ASN A 28 6.76 33.09 8.63
N GLN A 29 7.56 32.12 9.06
CA GLN A 29 7.64 30.81 8.42
C GLN A 29 6.70 29.80 9.10
N THR A 30 6.04 28.95 8.32
CA THR A 30 5.30 27.78 8.82
C THR A 30 6.14 26.52 8.65
N TRP A 31 6.24 25.68 9.67
CA TRP A 31 6.90 24.38 9.55
C TRP A 31 5.88 23.27 9.35
N ALA A 32 6.18 22.38 8.40
CA ALA A 32 5.42 21.17 8.13
C ALA A 32 6.30 19.94 8.33
N LEU A 33 5.75 18.87 8.89
CA LEU A 33 6.39 17.57 8.97
C LEU A 33 5.75 16.65 7.94
N GLU A 34 6.56 16.12 7.04
CA GLU A 34 6.15 15.17 6.02
C GLU A 34 6.75 13.80 6.32
N THR A 35 5.90 12.77 6.39
CA THR A 35 6.37 11.40 6.56
C THR A 35 5.34 10.41 5.99
N GLY A 36 5.79 9.63 5.00
CA GLY A 36 5.04 8.49 4.48
C GLY A 36 5.22 7.21 5.32
N GLU A 37 5.83 7.30 6.51
CA GLU A 37 6.11 6.14 7.37
C GLU A 37 5.07 5.98 8.48
N ALA A 38 4.97 4.75 9.01
CA ALA A 38 4.14 4.48 10.18
C ALA A 38 4.68 5.24 11.42
N PRO A 39 3.84 5.57 12.42
CA PRO A 39 4.25 6.29 13.63
C PRO A 39 5.54 5.78 14.30
N PHE A 40 5.75 4.47 14.35
CA PHE A 40 6.94 3.86 14.96
C PHE A 40 8.23 3.96 14.13
N HIS A 41 8.11 4.35 12.86
CA HIS A 41 9.19 4.52 11.89
C HIS A 41 9.36 5.97 11.44
N MET A 42 8.54 6.88 11.96
CA MET A 42 8.68 8.32 11.73
C MET A 42 10.07 8.81 12.21
N PRO A 43 10.64 9.82 11.55
CA PRO A 43 11.87 10.43 12.02
C PRO A 43 11.71 10.95 13.45
N PHE A 44 12.73 10.74 14.29
CA PHE A 44 12.73 11.31 15.63
C PHE A 44 12.81 12.83 15.57
N ILE A 45 11.84 13.51 16.16
CA ILE A 45 11.82 14.96 16.33
C ILE A 45 12.00 15.28 17.82
N PRO A 46 13.07 16.01 18.23
CA PRO A 46 13.28 16.41 19.61
C PRO A 46 12.07 17.16 20.20
N PRO A 47 11.66 16.88 21.46
CA PRO A 47 10.50 17.52 22.07
C PRO A 47 10.55 19.06 22.02
N ALA A 48 11.75 19.64 22.18
CA ALA A 48 11.96 21.09 22.16
C ALA A 48 11.60 21.76 20.82
N ILE A 49 11.53 21.01 19.71
CA ILE A 49 11.22 21.56 18.38
C ILE A 49 9.88 21.07 17.82
N GLN A 50 9.21 20.12 18.49
CA GLN A 50 7.92 19.59 18.03
C GLN A 50 6.86 20.68 17.93
N GLU A 51 6.85 21.63 18.88
CA GLU A 51 5.87 22.73 18.91
C GLU A 51 5.92 23.68 17.71
N HIS A 52 7.03 23.68 16.96
CA HIS A 52 7.20 24.50 15.77
C HIS A 52 6.42 23.98 14.57
N PHE A 53 6.16 22.68 14.49
CA PHE A 53 5.40 22.06 13.41
C PHE A 53 3.91 22.37 13.56
N LYS A 54 3.31 22.90 12.48
CA LYS A 54 1.89 23.27 12.43
C LYS A 54 1.11 22.51 11.37
N ILE A 55 1.79 21.99 10.35
CA ILE A 55 1.19 21.20 9.27
C ILE A 55 1.80 19.80 9.33
N PHE A 56 0.95 18.79 9.13
CA PHE A 56 1.36 17.39 9.14
C PHE A 56 0.90 16.75 7.84
N LEU A 57 1.86 16.20 7.10
CA LEU A 57 1.65 15.43 5.89
C LEU A 57 1.99 13.97 6.21
N THR A 58 1.00 13.21 6.66
CA THR A 58 1.19 11.82 7.10
C THR A 58 0.18 10.88 6.49
N THR A 59 0.38 9.58 6.64
CA THR A 59 -0.54 8.54 6.11
C THR A 59 -1.92 8.53 6.79
N LYS A 60 -2.06 9.18 7.94
CA LYS A 60 -3.35 9.34 8.63
C LYS A 60 -4.35 10.13 7.79
N ALA A 61 -5.57 9.61 7.65
CA ALA A 61 -6.61 10.22 6.82
C ALA A 61 -7.08 11.59 7.33
N ASP A 62 -6.93 11.87 8.63
CA ASP A 62 -7.26 13.13 9.29
C ASP A 62 -6.06 14.12 9.37
N SER A 63 -4.94 13.81 8.71
CA SER A 63 -3.82 14.75 8.55
C SER A 63 -4.23 16.01 7.80
N HIS A 64 -3.54 17.12 8.05
CA HIS A 64 -3.75 18.37 7.30
C HIS A 64 -3.62 18.18 5.78
N VAL A 65 -2.65 17.35 5.36
CA VAL A 65 -2.52 16.89 3.98
C VAL A 65 -2.22 15.39 4.01
N PRO A 66 -3.22 14.52 3.79
CA PRO A 66 -2.99 13.08 3.82
C PRO A 66 -2.01 12.61 2.75
N TRP A 67 -1.03 11.79 3.15
CA TRP A 67 -0.13 11.09 2.25
C TRP A 67 -0.81 9.82 1.76
N ILE A 68 -1.49 9.91 0.61
CA ILE A 68 -2.20 8.80 0.01
C ILE A 68 -1.35 8.26 -1.15
N ASN A 69 -1.14 6.94 -1.22
CA ASN A 69 -0.36 6.30 -2.30
C ASN A 69 -1.20 5.98 -3.54
N GLY A 70 -2.52 5.94 -3.40
CA GLY A 70 -3.46 5.77 -4.49
C GLY A 70 -4.88 5.89 -4.00
N VAL A 71 -5.79 6.23 -4.91
CA VAL A 71 -7.22 6.26 -4.63
C VAL A 71 -7.97 5.64 -5.80
N PHE A 72 -8.99 4.84 -5.48
CA PHE A 72 -9.93 4.36 -6.48
C PHE A 72 -10.94 5.44 -6.83
N VAL A 73 -11.04 5.78 -8.12
CA VAL A 73 -11.95 6.81 -8.64
C VAL A 73 -13.01 6.13 -9.51
N ALA A 74 -14.28 6.25 -9.11
CA ALA A 74 -15.41 5.66 -9.83
C ALA A 74 -15.73 6.40 -11.14
N ASN A 75 -16.18 5.66 -12.17
CA ASN A 75 -16.40 6.18 -13.52
C ASN A 75 -17.60 7.14 -13.65
N GLU A 76 -18.67 6.92 -12.87
CA GLU A 76 -19.91 7.70 -13.02
C GLU A 76 -19.92 8.97 -12.17
N GLU A 77 -19.23 8.97 -11.03
CA GLU A 77 -19.00 10.16 -10.20
C GLU A 77 -17.71 9.94 -9.36
N PRO A 78 -16.60 10.64 -9.67
CA PRO A 78 -15.29 10.35 -9.07
C PRO A 78 -15.22 10.52 -7.55
N GLU A 79 -16.19 11.23 -6.96
CA GLU A 79 -16.30 11.47 -5.51
C GLU A 79 -17.24 10.50 -4.76
N LYS A 80 -17.94 9.59 -5.47
CA LYS A 80 -18.92 8.67 -4.85
C LYS A 80 -18.45 7.23 -4.85
N LEU A 81 -18.65 6.56 -3.70
CA LEU A 81 -18.45 5.11 -3.56
C LEU A 81 -19.44 4.33 -4.43
N ILE A 82 -19.00 3.18 -4.97
CA ILE A 82 -19.89 2.27 -5.72
C ILE A 82 -20.99 1.74 -4.78
N PRO A 83 -22.28 1.92 -5.09
CA PRO A 83 -23.38 1.46 -4.23
C PRO A 83 -23.37 -0.06 -3.98
N PRO A 84 -23.83 -0.55 -2.81
CA PRO A 84 -23.82 -1.98 -2.48
C PRO A 84 -24.54 -2.89 -3.49
N GLU A 85 -25.64 -2.42 -4.09
CA GLU A 85 -26.34 -3.20 -5.12
C GLU A 85 -25.49 -3.41 -6.38
N GLN A 86 -24.73 -2.39 -6.77
CA GLN A 86 -23.81 -2.48 -7.90
C GLN A 86 -22.63 -3.37 -7.54
N GLN A 87 -22.07 -3.27 -6.32
CA GLN A 87 -21.06 -4.21 -5.82
C GLN A 87 -21.53 -5.67 -5.88
N ARG A 88 -22.80 -5.95 -5.59
CA ARG A 88 -23.36 -7.32 -5.72
C ARG A 88 -23.47 -7.78 -7.18
N ARG A 89 -23.82 -6.88 -8.11
CA ARG A 89 -23.89 -7.22 -9.55
C ARG A 89 -22.52 -7.59 -10.09
N ILE A 90 -21.48 -6.85 -9.69
CA ILE A 90 -20.08 -7.09 -10.04
C ILE A 90 -19.68 -8.55 -9.78
N LEU A 91 -20.14 -9.11 -8.66
CA LEU A 91 -19.81 -10.48 -8.24
C LEU A 91 -20.61 -11.58 -8.97
N ASN A 92 -21.69 -11.21 -9.68
CA ASN A 92 -22.65 -12.14 -10.28
C ASN A 92 -22.59 -12.22 -11.82
N GLU A 93 -21.72 -11.43 -12.46
CA GLU A 93 -21.53 -11.47 -13.92
C GLU A 93 -20.48 -12.52 -14.34
N ASP A 94 -20.33 -12.75 -15.65
CA ASP A 94 -19.22 -13.59 -16.14
C ASP A 94 -17.89 -12.98 -15.74
N ASN A 95 -17.21 -13.65 -14.81
CA ASN A 95 -15.99 -13.14 -14.20
C ASN A 95 -14.77 -13.33 -15.11
N TYR A 96 -14.77 -14.27 -16.06
CA TYR A 96 -13.59 -14.56 -16.87
C TYR A 96 -13.11 -13.36 -17.70
N ARG A 97 -14.03 -12.47 -18.11
CA ARG A 97 -13.70 -11.24 -18.84
C ARG A 97 -12.84 -10.26 -18.03
N TRP A 98 -12.83 -10.40 -16.71
CA TRP A 98 -12.07 -9.54 -15.80
C TRP A 98 -10.65 -10.03 -15.56
N LEU A 99 -10.29 -11.24 -16.01
CA LEU A 99 -8.93 -11.76 -15.85
C LEU A 99 -7.93 -10.85 -16.58
N PRO A 100 -6.86 -10.43 -15.90
CA PRO A 100 -5.76 -9.73 -16.55
C PRO A 100 -5.13 -10.59 -17.65
N LYS A 101 -4.64 -9.96 -18.73
CA LYS A 101 -3.94 -10.67 -19.81
C LYS A 101 -2.72 -11.46 -19.30
N SER A 102 -2.06 -10.95 -18.26
CA SER A 102 -0.92 -11.59 -17.59
C SER A 102 -1.29 -12.89 -16.89
N HIS A 103 -2.57 -13.11 -16.55
CA HIS A 103 -3.05 -14.31 -15.85
C HIS A 103 -2.66 -15.61 -16.56
N ALA A 104 -2.74 -15.64 -17.89
CA ALA A 104 -2.39 -16.81 -18.69
C ALA A 104 -0.92 -17.26 -18.52
N GLY A 105 -0.02 -16.37 -18.09
CA GLY A 105 1.39 -16.65 -17.82
C GLY A 105 1.70 -17.00 -16.36
N ARG A 106 0.78 -16.74 -15.43
CA ARG A 106 1.00 -16.95 -14.00
C ARG A 106 0.89 -18.42 -13.64
N ARG A 107 1.93 -18.95 -13.03
CA ARG A 107 2.04 -20.36 -12.61
C ARG A 107 2.34 -20.51 -11.13
N LYS A 108 2.77 -19.41 -10.48
CA LYS A 108 3.09 -19.37 -9.07
C LYS A 108 1.97 -18.67 -8.30
N LYS A 109 1.83 -19.02 -7.03
CA LYS A 109 0.74 -18.52 -6.18
C LYS A 109 1.05 -17.13 -5.65
N ALA A 110 1.92 -17.02 -4.65
CA ALA A 110 2.16 -15.78 -3.94
C ALA A 110 3.64 -15.47 -3.78
N PHE A 111 3.97 -14.18 -3.68
CA PHE A 111 5.29 -13.75 -3.26
C PHE A 111 5.24 -12.48 -2.40
N ALA A 112 6.32 -12.24 -1.65
CA ALA A 112 6.55 -11.00 -0.91
C ALA A 112 7.86 -10.34 -1.36
N LEU A 113 7.92 -9.00 -1.32
CA LEU A 113 9.17 -8.24 -1.47
C LEU A 113 9.52 -7.57 -0.14
N ILE A 114 10.57 -8.06 0.52
CA ILE A 114 10.99 -7.61 1.85
C ILE A 114 12.38 -6.98 1.77
N SER A 115 12.48 -5.71 2.14
CA SER A 115 13.74 -4.98 2.32
C SER A 115 13.99 -4.56 3.78
N ASN A 116 12.91 -4.30 4.53
CA ASN A 116 12.95 -3.99 5.96
C ASN A 116 12.78 -5.27 6.79
N LEU A 117 13.84 -5.66 7.51
CA LEU A 117 13.85 -6.84 8.39
C LEU A 117 13.52 -6.50 9.86
N HIS A 118 13.25 -5.23 10.16
CA HIS A 118 12.94 -4.72 11.50
C HIS A 118 11.52 -4.14 11.55
N ALA A 119 10.58 -4.85 10.93
CA ALA A 119 9.16 -4.51 10.98
C ALA A 119 8.61 -4.64 12.41
N ARG A 120 7.57 -3.86 12.73
CA ARG A 120 6.88 -3.79 14.01
C ARG A 120 5.53 -4.52 14.00
N ASN A 121 5.41 -5.61 13.23
CA ASN A 121 4.15 -6.35 13.10
C ASN A 121 4.31 -7.85 12.79
N ASP A 122 5.44 -8.46 13.13
CA ASP A 122 5.71 -9.90 12.97
C ASP A 122 5.40 -10.49 11.57
N ARG A 123 5.41 -9.62 10.54
CA ARG A 123 5.02 -10.01 9.17
C ARG A 123 5.87 -11.15 8.61
N LEU A 124 7.15 -11.24 9.01
CA LEU A 124 8.04 -12.30 8.57
C LEU A 124 7.63 -13.64 9.16
N GLN A 125 7.34 -13.66 10.46
CA GLN A 125 6.84 -14.85 11.16
C GLN A 125 5.48 -15.28 10.61
N TYR A 126 4.60 -14.34 10.27
CA TYR A 126 3.33 -14.66 9.62
C TYR A 126 3.55 -15.26 8.22
N ILE A 127 4.46 -14.70 7.41
CA ILE A 127 4.81 -15.25 6.09
C ILE A 127 5.38 -16.67 6.23
N GLU A 128 6.29 -16.89 7.20
CA GLU A 128 6.86 -18.21 7.49
C GLU A 128 5.80 -19.23 7.89
N GLU A 129 4.83 -18.84 8.72
CA GLU A 129 3.72 -19.71 9.10
C GLU A 129 2.81 -20.02 7.91
N LEU A 130 2.44 -19.00 7.12
CA LEU A 130 1.61 -19.14 5.94
C LEU A 130 2.27 -20.06 4.88
N ALA A 131 3.59 -19.96 4.71
CA ALA A 131 4.37 -20.75 3.76
C ALA A 131 4.37 -22.26 4.05
N LYS A 132 3.97 -22.69 5.25
CA LYS A 132 3.79 -24.12 5.58
C LYS A 132 2.60 -24.74 4.84
N TYR A 133 1.65 -23.93 4.38
CA TYR A 133 0.36 -24.38 3.86
C TYR A 133 0.11 -23.98 2.39
N THR A 134 0.91 -23.06 1.84
CA THR A 134 0.85 -22.66 0.44
C THR A 134 2.21 -22.15 -0.05
N ASP A 135 2.47 -22.26 -1.35
CA ASP A 135 3.74 -21.86 -1.96
C ASP A 135 3.87 -20.33 -1.92
N ILE A 136 4.90 -19.85 -1.20
CA ILE A 136 5.24 -18.44 -1.08
C ILE A 136 6.73 -18.28 -1.32
N ASP A 137 7.08 -17.45 -2.30
CA ASP A 137 8.46 -17.02 -2.53
C ASP A 137 8.70 -15.65 -1.86
N VAL A 138 9.79 -15.53 -1.10
CA VAL A 138 10.18 -14.25 -0.47
C VAL A 138 11.40 -13.70 -1.18
N PHE A 139 11.28 -12.48 -1.72
CA PHE A 139 12.34 -11.79 -2.44
C PHE A 139 12.85 -10.58 -1.65
N GLY A 140 14.11 -10.21 -1.89
CA GLY A 140 14.71 -8.98 -1.36
C GLY A 140 15.87 -9.22 -0.41
N ARG A 141 16.02 -8.35 0.59
CA ARG A 141 17.20 -8.34 1.48
C ARG A 141 17.24 -9.62 2.30
N ASN A 142 18.36 -10.36 2.24
CA ASN A 142 18.57 -11.64 2.92
C ASN A 142 17.58 -12.76 2.50
N HIS A 143 16.91 -12.61 1.35
CA HIS A 143 16.02 -13.63 0.78
C HIS A 143 16.40 -13.91 -0.68
N ILE A 144 15.45 -14.40 -1.50
CA ILE A 144 15.70 -14.66 -2.91
C ILE A 144 16.06 -13.33 -3.60
N PRO A 145 17.19 -13.23 -4.32
CA PRO A 145 17.54 -12.00 -5.01
C PRO A 145 16.52 -11.71 -6.12
N CYS A 146 16.22 -10.43 -6.32
CA CYS A 146 15.42 -9.99 -7.45
C CYS A 146 16.07 -10.41 -8.77
N PRO A 147 15.29 -10.89 -9.77
CA PRO A 147 15.82 -11.28 -11.07
C PRO A 147 16.38 -10.08 -11.88
N ARG A 148 15.89 -8.87 -11.57
CA ARG A 148 16.33 -7.59 -12.16
C ARG A 148 16.49 -6.51 -11.09
N SER A 149 17.09 -5.38 -11.43
CA SER A 149 17.18 -4.22 -10.54
C SER A 149 15.93 -3.34 -10.63
N GLY A 150 15.63 -2.64 -9.53
CA GLY A 150 14.57 -1.61 -9.48
C GLY A 150 13.18 -2.14 -9.84
N ALA A 151 12.39 -1.29 -10.51
CA ALA A 151 11.00 -1.60 -10.88
C ALA A 151 10.86 -2.82 -11.80
N ALA A 152 11.91 -3.16 -12.57
CA ALA A 152 11.90 -4.33 -13.44
C ALA A 152 11.82 -5.66 -12.65
N CYS A 153 12.32 -5.70 -11.40
CA CYS A 153 12.15 -6.87 -10.54
C CYS A 153 10.67 -7.19 -10.35
N LEU A 154 9.93 -6.21 -9.87
CA LEU A 154 8.52 -6.33 -9.57
C LEU A 154 7.72 -6.72 -10.81
N TYR A 155 7.97 -6.06 -11.94
CA TYR A 155 7.30 -6.36 -13.21
C TYR A 155 7.52 -7.81 -13.65
N GLU A 156 8.76 -8.31 -13.62
CA GLU A 156 9.04 -9.70 -14.00
C GLU A 156 8.38 -10.72 -13.06
N LEU A 157 8.36 -10.44 -11.75
CA LEU A 157 7.67 -11.28 -10.78
C LEU A 157 6.14 -11.24 -11.02
N ALA A 158 5.55 -10.07 -11.24
CA ALA A 158 4.11 -9.92 -11.45
C ALA A 158 3.55 -10.72 -12.65
N LEU A 159 4.38 -11.03 -13.64
CA LEU A 159 4.02 -11.90 -14.76
C LEU A 159 3.92 -13.39 -14.37
N GLN A 160 4.48 -13.78 -13.23
CA GLN A 160 4.60 -15.18 -12.80
C GLN A 160 3.67 -15.55 -11.64
N TYR A 161 3.33 -14.59 -10.77
CA TYR A 161 2.53 -14.82 -9.55
C TYR A 161 1.13 -14.20 -9.63
N LYS A 162 0.16 -14.85 -8.99
CA LYS A 162 -1.22 -14.38 -8.86
C LYS A 162 -1.39 -13.37 -7.71
N PHE A 163 -0.77 -13.66 -6.58
CA PHE A 163 -0.91 -12.90 -5.35
C PHE A 163 0.39 -12.17 -5.01
N TYR A 164 0.25 -10.96 -4.47
CA TYR A 164 1.34 -10.25 -3.82
C TYR A 164 1.01 -10.05 -2.35
N LEU A 165 1.89 -10.48 -1.46
CA LEU A 165 1.76 -10.23 -0.03
C LEU A 165 2.16 -8.77 0.25
N ALA A 166 1.18 -7.88 0.18
CA ALA A 166 1.30 -6.45 0.43
C ALA A 166 1.33 -6.17 1.95
N PHE A 167 2.26 -6.81 2.65
CA PHE A 167 2.37 -6.73 4.10
C PHE A 167 3.17 -5.49 4.49
N GLU A 168 2.50 -4.59 5.21
CA GLU A 168 3.13 -3.39 5.74
C GLU A 168 4.15 -3.72 6.81
N ASN A 169 5.01 -2.75 7.13
CA ASN A 169 6.03 -2.93 8.15
C ASN A 169 5.52 -2.67 9.57
N SER A 170 4.27 -2.22 9.72
CA SER A 170 3.63 -1.88 10.99
C SER A 170 2.12 -2.03 10.83
N ASN A 171 1.44 -2.42 11.91
CA ASN A 171 -0.02 -2.44 11.94
C ASN A 171 -0.51 -1.11 12.49
N CYS A 172 -0.80 -0.16 11.60
CA CYS A 172 -1.22 1.19 11.96
C CYS A 172 -2.42 1.61 11.12
N GLU A 173 -3.38 2.28 11.75
CA GLU A 173 -4.54 2.85 11.07
C GLU A 173 -4.10 3.75 9.91
N ASP A 174 -4.78 3.60 8.77
CA ASP A 174 -4.55 4.34 7.51
C ASP A 174 -3.15 4.19 6.87
N TYR A 175 -2.25 3.40 7.46
CA TYR A 175 -0.93 3.13 6.90
C TYR A 175 -1.02 2.11 5.76
N ILE A 176 -1.35 2.59 4.56
CA ILE A 176 -1.47 1.79 3.33
C ILE A 176 -0.57 2.40 2.25
N THR A 177 0.40 1.63 1.77
CA THR A 177 1.53 2.15 1.01
C THR A 177 1.53 1.73 -0.47
N GLU A 178 2.66 1.99 -1.15
CA GLU A 178 2.92 1.53 -2.52
C GLU A 178 2.78 0.01 -2.66
N LYS A 179 2.93 -0.75 -1.56
CA LYS A 179 2.76 -2.22 -1.58
C LYS A 179 1.38 -2.64 -2.04
N PHE A 180 0.35 -1.91 -1.61
CA PHE A 180 -1.03 -2.19 -1.98
C PHE A 180 -1.35 -1.72 -3.40
N PHE A 181 -1.08 -0.44 -3.68
CA PHE A 181 -1.49 0.19 -4.94
C PHE A 181 -0.53 -0.15 -6.09
N GLU A 182 0.74 0.23 -5.95
CA GLU A 182 1.74 0.17 -7.01
C GLU A 182 2.26 -1.25 -7.24
N ASN A 183 2.54 -1.99 -6.15
CA ASN A 183 3.16 -3.31 -6.25
C ASN A 183 2.17 -4.44 -6.51
N ALA A 184 0.90 -4.29 -6.11
CA ALA A 184 -0.12 -5.31 -6.33
C ALA A 184 -1.14 -4.91 -7.40
N LEU A 185 -2.02 -3.95 -7.09
CA LEU A 185 -3.18 -3.66 -7.94
C LEU A 185 -2.77 -3.18 -9.34
N ARG A 186 -1.77 -2.30 -9.46
CA ARG A 186 -1.26 -1.83 -10.76
C ARG A 186 -0.44 -2.87 -11.51
N GLN A 187 0.05 -3.90 -10.83
CA GLN A 187 0.73 -5.04 -11.44
C GLN A 187 -0.23 -6.19 -11.77
N ASP A 188 -1.54 -5.91 -11.80
CA ASP A 188 -2.59 -6.87 -12.08
C ASP A 188 -2.64 -8.06 -11.12
N MET A 189 -2.10 -7.95 -9.90
CA MET A 189 -2.15 -9.02 -8.89
C MET A 189 -3.22 -8.74 -7.85
N VAL A 190 -3.67 -9.81 -7.18
CA VAL A 190 -4.55 -9.65 -6.01
C VAL A 190 -3.67 -9.44 -4.76
N PRO A 191 -3.75 -8.27 -4.10
CA PRO A 191 -3.05 -8.06 -2.83
C PRO A 191 -3.65 -8.91 -1.71
N VAL A 192 -2.77 -9.59 -0.97
CA VAL A 192 -3.06 -10.14 0.36
C VAL A 192 -2.42 -9.18 1.36
N VAL A 193 -3.22 -8.57 2.24
CA VAL A 193 -2.80 -7.42 3.05
C VAL A 193 -2.73 -7.77 4.54
N MET A 194 -1.72 -7.19 5.19
CA MET A 194 -1.52 -7.15 6.63
C MET A 194 -0.94 -5.78 6.96
N GLY A 195 -1.51 -5.05 7.91
CA GLY A 195 -1.10 -3.68 8.21
C GLY A 195 -2.20 -2.93 8.94
N ALA A 196 -2.82 -1.97 8.24
CA ALA A 196 -3.96 -1.23 8.76
C ALA A 196 -5.16 -2.14 9.07
N PRO A 197 -6.12 -1.70 9.91
CA PRO A 197 -7.39 -2.39 10.06
C PRO A 197 -8.11 -2.52 8.72
N ARG A 198 -8.95 -3.55 8.60
CA ARG A 198 -9.71 -3.85 7.39
C ARG A 198 -10.51 -2.64 6.89
N GLU A 199 -11.06 -1.86 7.81
CA GLU A 199 -11.87 -0.67 7.53
C GLU A 199 -11.07 0.42 6.80
N SER A 200 -9.80 0.63 7.16
CA SER A 200 -8.91 1.57 6.47
C SER A 200 -8.70 1.15 5.00
N TYR A 201 -8.54 -0.15 4.73
CA TYR A 201 -8.47 -0.64 3.34
C TYR A 201 -9.80 -0.43 2.60
N CYS A 202 -10.93 -0.76 3.22
CA CYS A 202 -12.25 -0.55 2.62
C CYS A 202 -12.53 0.91 2.24
N ALA A 203 -11.96 1.87 2.97
CA ALA A 203 -12.17 3.29 2.73
C ALA A 203 -11.54 3.79 1.43
N ILE A 204 -10.46 3.16 0.94
CA ILE A 204 -9.67 3.67 -0.19
C ILE A 204 -9.48 2.65 -1.32
N ALA A 205 -9.65 1.36 -1.05
CA ALA A 205 -9.48 0.29 -2.02
C ALA A 205 -10.64 0.23 -3.01
N PRO A 206 -10.40 -0.20 -4.26
CA PRO A 206 -11.49 -0.64 -5.12
C PRO A 206 -12.31 -1.76 -4.44
N PRO A 207 -13.64 -1.81 -4.63
CA PRO A 207 -14.46 -2.86 -4.02
C PRO A 207 -14.02 -4.26 -4.43
N ASN A 208 -14.01 -5.19 -3.48
CA ASN A 208 -13.60 -6.59 -3.70
C ASN A 208 -12.22 -6.74 -4.37
N SER A 209 -11.24 -5.88 -4.06
CA SER A 209 -9.94 -5.91 -4.74
C SER A 209 -8.81 -6.55 -3.95
N PHE A 210 -9.06 -7.03 -2.73
CA PHE A 210 -8.00 -7.48 -1.83
C PHE A 210 -8.48 -8.54 -0.83
N ILE A 211 -7.52 -9.25 -0.25
CA ILE A 211 -7.74 -10.28 0.77
C ILE A 211 -7.07 -9.80 2.06
N HIS A 212 -7.85 -9.60 3.13
CA HIS A 212 -7.30 -9.20 4.44
C HIS A 212 -6.93 -10.43 5.26
N VAL A 213 -5.78 -10.43 5.93
CA VAL A 213 -5.39 -11.56 6.80
C VAL A 213 -6.38 -11.80 7.93
N ASP A 214 -6.93 -10.74 8.52
CA ASP A 214 -7.91 -10.82 9.62
C ASP A 214 -9.31 -11.32 9.18
N ASP A 215 -9.55 -11.53 7.89
CA ASP A 215 -10.77 -12.20 7.42
C ASP A 215 -10.75 -13.71 7.71
N PHE A 216 -9.62 -14.24 8.20
CA PHE A 216 -9.39 -15.66 8.45
C PHE A 216 -8.99 -15.92 9.90
N SER A 217 -9.42 -17.05 10.44
CA SER A 217 -9.09 -17.48 11.80
C SER A 217 -7.62 -17.91 11.97
N SER A 218 -6.92 -18.24 10.88
CA SER A 218 -5.54 -18.68 10.89
C SER A 218 -4.83 -18.54 9.52
N PRO A 219 -3.48 -18.53 9.50
CA PRO A 219 -2.72 -18.63 8.24
C PRO A 219 -3.06 -19.88 7.42
N ALA A 220 -3.37 -21.01 8.06
CA ALA A 220 -3.76 -22.23 7.36
C ALA A 220 -5.09 -22.06 6.59
N GLU A 221 -6.05 -21.35 7.18
CA GLU A 221 -7.34 -21.06 6.53
C GLU A 221 -7.14 -20.09 5.34
N LEU A 222 -6.35 -19.02 5.53
CA LEU A 222 -5.96 -18.12 4.45
C LEU A 222 -5.27 -18.88 3.32
N ALA A 223 -4.30 -19.75 3.62
CA ALA A 223 -3.64 -20.59 2.62
C ALA A 223 -4.63 -21.50 1.88
N GLY A 224 -5.61 -22.09 2.58
CA GLY A 224 -6.70 -22.84 1.98
C GLY A 224 -7.48 -22.01 0.97
N TYR A 225 -7.79 -20.76 1.32
CA TYR A 225 -8.49 -19.82 0.44
C TYR A 225 -7.66 -19.43 -0.79
N LEU A 226 -6.36 -19.14 -0.62
CA LEU A 226 -5.45 -18.84 -1.74
C LEU A 226 -5.31 -20.04 -2.69
N ASN A 227 -5.21 -21.26 -2.15
CA ASN A 227 -5.17 -22.49 -2.94
C ASN A 227 -6.48 -22.74 -3.71
N TRP A 228 -7.63 -22.38 -3.12
CA TRP A 228 -8.92 -22.46 -3.80
C TRP A 228 -9.02 -21.46 -4.95
N LEU A 229 -8.63 -20.19 -4.72
CA LEU A 229 -8.59 -19.16 -5.77
C LEU A 229 -7.61 -19.53 -6.90
N ASP A 230 -6.46 -20.12 -6.58
CA ASP A 230 -5.50 -20.57 -7.58
C ASP A 230 -6.10 -21.59 -8.56
N ARG A 231 -7.06 -22.42 -8.10
CA ARG A 231 -7.72 -23.45 -8.90
C ARG A 231 -9.07 -23.00 -9.48
N ASN A 232 -9.53 -21.81 -9.14
CA ASN A 232 -10.84 -21.29 -9.51
C ASN A 232 -10.70 -19.91 -10.16
N ASP A 233 -10.46 -19.92 -11.45
CA ASP A 233 -10.30 -18.70 -12.25
C ASP A 233 -11.55 -17.80 -12.21
N THR A 234 -12.76 -18.37 -12.11
CA THR A 234 -13.99 -17.58 -11.97
C THR A 234 -13.98 -16.79 -10.66
N ALA A 235 -13.60 -17.41 -9.55
CA ALA A 235 -13.52 -16.75 -8.26
C ALA A 235 -12.37 -15.73 -8.22
N TYR A 236 -11.19 -16.10 -8.74
CA TYR A 236 -10.05 -15.20 -8.82
C TYR A 236 -10.33 -13.96 -9.66
N ALA A 237 -11.04 -14.12 -10.78
CA ALA A 237 -11.37 -13.01 -11.67
C ALA A 237 -12.32 -11.97 -11.05
N SER A 238 -13.12 -12.36 -10.05
CA SER A 238 -13.99 -11.42 -9.31
C SER A 238 -13.20 -10.30 -8.61
N TYR A 239 -11.91 -10.53 -8.31
CA TYR A 239 -11.03 -9.54 -7.70
C TYR A 239 -10.58 -8.41 -8.66
N PHE A 240 -10.91 -8.51 -9.94
CA PHE A 240 -10.56 -7.54 -10.97
C PHE A 240 -11.77 -6.79 -11.53
N ALA A 241 -12.97 -7.18 -11.11
CA ALA A 241 -14.22 -6.68 -11.66
C ALA A 241 -14.44 -5.17 -11.39
N TRP A 242 -13.81 -4.62 -10.35
CA TRP A 242 -13.79 -3.18 -10.04
C TRP A 242 -13.27 -2.30 -11.19
N ARG A 243 -12.45 -2.85 -12.10
CA ARG A 243 -11.86 -2.11 -13.25
C ARG A 243 -12.90 -1.66 -14.27
N ALA A 244 -14.07 -2.28 -14.29
CA ALA A 244 -15.16 -1.81 -15.15
C ALA A 244 -15.81 -0.53 -14.64
N TYR A 245 -15.60 -0.20 -13.36
CA TYR A 245 -16.36 0.82 -12.64
C TYR A 245 -15.50 1.97 -12.15
N GLY A 246 -14.19 1.91 -12.37
CA GLY A 246 -13.28 2.98 -11.99
C GLY A 246 -11.84 2.65 -12.29
N ASN A 247 -10.96 3.56 -11.90
CA ASN A 247 -9.53 3.45 -12.11
C ASN A 247 -8.76 3.89 -10.87
N LEU A 248 -7.52 3.42 -10.74
CA LEU A 248 -6.62 3.93 -9.70
C LEU A 248 -6.00 5.25 -10.17
N ALA A 249 -6.35 6.35 -9.53
CA ALA A 249 -5.69 7.62 -9.75
C ALA A 249 -4.32 7.64 -9.06
N ASN A 250 -3.33 8.24 -9.71
CA ASN A 250 -2.08 8.58 -9.05
C ASN A 250 -2.36 9.83 -8.20
N THR A 251 -2.17 9.72 -6.90
CA THR A 251 -2.10 10.88 -6.02
C THR A 251 -0.67 11.41 -6.13
N ALA A 252 -0.44 12.30 -7.10
CA ALA A 252 0.67 13.22 -6.93
C ALA A 252 0.37 13.98 -5.64
N VAL A 253 1.28 13.94 -4.66
CA VAL A 253 1.33 14.99 -3.65
C VAL A 253 1.22 16.28 -4.43
N LEU A 254 0.21 17.10 -4.12
CA LEU A 254 0.14 18.46 -4.64
C LEU A 254 1.39 19.16 -4.13
N SER A 255 2.49 19.05 -4.87
CA SER A 255 3.64 19.90 -4.76
C SER A 255 3.14 21.26 -5.22
N VAL A 256 2.52 22.00 -4.31
CA VAL A 256 2.28 23.42 -4.53
C VAL A 256 3.67 24.05 -4.49
N VAL A 257 4.21 24.30 -5.68
CA VAL A 257 5.44 25.08 -5.90
C VAL A 257 5.21 26.50 -5.41
#